data_AF-A0A7X8FA11-F1
#
_entry.id   AF-A0A7X8FA11-F1
#
_cell.length_a   1.000
_cell.length_b   1.000
_cell.length_c   1.000
_cell.angle_alpha   90.00
_cell.angle_beta   90.00
_cell.angle_gamma   90.00
#
_symmetry.space_group_name_H-M   'P 1'
#
loop_
_entity.id
_entity.type
_entity.pdbx_description
1 polymer ?
#
loop_
_entity_poly.entity_id
_entity_poly.type
_entity_poly.pdbx_seq_one_letter_code
_entity_poly.pdbx_strand_id
1 'polypeptide(L)'
;MNKPIYTEKTECQDCYKCVRECPVKAIMVIDGSAQVMPEACILCGTCTQVCPVGAKKIRDDLGDAMALLTEKDQVYVSLAPTFRTEFAGLDSGKLIAAIKSLGFAGVSETALGAQEVSAACAQMLSEGDNPLLISSACPSIVHLIEQYYPNLVPHITPVDSPMQAHAKMLRAAISEDIGIVFIGPCVAKKNEFEDSFDIALTFTDLRRWFNLSNIDWAGLSSEEEFILGAAEEGGLYPIDGGMIDGIKFYNPPENTLFMAFSGVKDVVEALDEIDTGNFDHPVFIETLACPGGRVNGPGVSNRGSTAQKRYKIQTLTPPAPKERDEKTLDFSKQFHSRQIKQTTHSKAEIAAALLKIGKKRGEDELNCGGCGYDKCQEFAAALIEEKAEPAMCVSWLRKLAQNKASALIKAMPSGVVIVDENLRIIESNHRFAELAGADACIVSEANPDLEGAYLDRIIDFHDLFSKALEEGTEVQIQDIRQRGKIIRLTLFSIQKNHILGGILQDITEPVIQQEQIIEKANEVMRKNLSTVQQIAFLLGENAADSEVLLSSIVKSFGKKD
;
A
#
# COMPACT_ATOMS: atom_id res chain seq x y z
N MET A 1 -20.89 -7.04 -10.29
CA MET A 1 -20.73 -5.57 -10.26
C MET A 1 -19.27 -5.23 -10.07
N ASN A 2 -18.60 -4.72 -11.12
CA ASN A 2 -17.16 -4.46 -11.10
C ASN A 2 -16.88 -3.08 -10.46
N LYS A 3 -16.16 -3.08 -9.34
CA LYS A 3 -15.83 -1.91 -8.51
C LYS A 3 -14.85 -0.99 -9.26
N PRO A 4 -15.08 0.34 -9.39
CA PRO A 4 -14.19 1.24 -10.12
C PRO A 4 -12.77 1.32 -9.57
N ILE A 5 -12.60 1.06 -8.27
CA ILE A 5 -11.32 0.96 -7.61
C ILE A 5 -11.26 -0.40 -6.90
N TYR A 6 -10.20 -1.15 -7.14
CA TYR A 6 -9.97 -2.44 -6.51
C TYR A 6 -8.50 -2.61 -6.11
N THR A 7 -8.22 -3.69 -5.38
CA THR A 7 -6.85 -4.07 -5.02
C THR A 7 -6.47 -5.33 -5.76
N GLU A 8 -5.37 -5.28 -6.49
CA GLU A 8 -4.66 -6.46 -6.95
C GLU A 8 -3.91 -7.08 -5.77
N LYS A 9 -4.44 -8.19 -5.24
CA LYS A 9 -3.95 -8.77 -3.97
C LYS A 9 -2.51 -9.26 -4.09
N THR A 10 -2.16 -9.80 -5.26
CA THR A 10 -0.83 -10.36 -5.53
C THR A 10 0.27 -9.31 -5.57
N GLU A 11 -0.08 -8.06 -5.85
CA GLU A 11 0.85 -6.93 -5.88
C GLU A 11 0.92 -6.16 -4.54
N CYS A 12 0.00 -6.41 -3.60
CA CYS A 12 -0.03 -5.70 -2.32
C CYS A 12 1.16 -6.12 -1.44
N GLN A 13 1.76 -5.14 -0.75
CA GLN A 13 2.93 -5.31 0.13
C GLN A 13 2.69 -4.69 1.52
N ASP A 14 1.42 -4.61 1.93
CA ASP A 14 1.03 -4.46 3.34
C ASP A 14 1.55 -3.17 4.03
N CYS A 15 2.01 -2.18 3.26
CA CYS A 15 2.64 -0.96 3.80
C CYS A 15 1.67 0.02 4.48
N TYR A 16 0.37 -0.27 4.41
CA TYR A 16 -0.77 0.50 4.91
C TYR A 16 -0.86 1.97 4.47
N LYS A 17 -0.03 2.44 3.54
CA LYS A 17 -0.05 3.84 3.08
C LYS A 17 -1.43 4.25 2.57
N CYS A 18 -2.07 3.40 1.78
CA CYS A 18 -3.43 3.67 1.30
C CYS A 18 -4.46 3.79 2.43
N VAL A 19 -4.32 3.04 3.54
CA VAL A 19 -5.20 3.15 4.71
C VAL A 19 -5.04 4.52 5.38
N ARG A 20 -3.79 5.00 5.51
CA ARG A 20 -3.50 6.33 6.08
C ARG A 20 -4.10 7.45 5.24
N GLU A 21 -3.88 7.39 3.94
CA GLU A 21 -4.25 8.44 2.97
C GLU A 21 -5.72 8.40 2.54
N CYS A 22 -6.47 7.34 2.88
CA CYS A 22 -7.89 7.27 2.55
C CYS A 22 -8.67 8.25 3.45
N PRO A 23 -9.32 9.29 2.89
CA PRO A 23 -9.92 10.36 3.69
C PRO A 23 -11.14 9.90 4.49
N VAL A 24 -11.78 8.81 4.07
CA VAL A 24 -13.00 8.27 4.69
C VAL A 24 -12.77 6.86 5.28
N LYS A 25 -11.49 6.46 5.42
CA LYS A 25 -11.06 5.13 5.92
C LYS A 25 -11.80 3.94 5.26
N ALA A 26 -12.07 4.05 3.96
CA ALA A 26 -12.73 3.02 3.15
C ALA A 26 -11.81 1.87 2.70
N ILE A 27 -10.73 1.60 3.45
CA ILE A 27 -9.78 0.52 3.16
C ILE A 27 -9.62 -0.31 4.43
N MET A 28 -9.96 -1.59 4.33
CA MET A 28 -9.77 -2.59 5.37
C MET A 28 -8.52 -3.41 5.12
N VAL A 29 -7.99 -4.08 6.14
CA VAL A 29 -6.88 -5.05 6.03
C VAL A 29 -7.41 -6.41 6.42
N ILE A 30 -7.30 -7.37 5.49
CA ILE A 30 -7.71 -8.77 5.69
C ILE A 30 -6.62 -9.66 5.07
N ASP A 31 -6.13 -10.60 5.87
CA ASP A 31 -5.05 -11.54 5.53
C ASP A 31 -3.79 -10.80 5.07
N GLY A 32 -3.42 -9.72 5.76
CA GLY A 32 -2.28 -8.85 5.41
C GLY A 32 -2.50 -7.96 4.18
N SER A 33 -3.56 -8.17 3.40
CA SER A 33 -3.85 -7.37 2.20
C SER A 33 -4.82 -6.24 2.50
N ALA A 34 -4.41 -5.00 2.20
CA ALA A 34 -5.29 -3.84 2.24
C ALA A 34 -6.33 -3.92 1.08
N GLN A 35 -7.63 -3.91 1.35
CA GLN A 35 -8.71 -4.05 0.36
C GLN A 35 -9.70 -2.87 0.46
N VAL A 36 -10.24 -2.43 -0.68
CA VAL A 36 -11.20 -1.33 -0.74
C VAL A 36 -12.60 -1.84 -0.33
N MET A 37 -13.27 -1.11 0.56
CA MET A 37 -14.67 -1.27 0.95
C MET A 37 -15.55 -0.42 0.01
N PRO A 38 -16.24 -1.01 -0.99
CA PRO A 38 -16.97 -0.23 -2.00
C PRO A 38 -18.08 0.62 -1.43
N GLU A 39 -18.82 0.09 -0.47
CA GLU A 39 -19.94 0.75 0.21
C GLU A 39 -19.51 2.00 0.97
N ALA A 40 -18.25 2.04 1.42
CA ALA A 40 -17.65 3.20 2.09
C ALA A 40 -16.84 4.09 1.15
N CYS A 41 -16.54 3.65 -0.07
CA CYS A 41 -15.62 4.36 -0.94
C CYS A 41 -16.33 5.51 -1.68
N ILE A 42 -15.81 6.73 -1.50
CA ILE A 42 -16.24 7.92 -2.26
C ILE A 42 -15.60 8.01 -3.68
N LEU A 43 -14.85 6.99 -4.10
CA LEU A 43 -14.23 6.88 -5.43
C LEU A 43 -13.27 8.03 -5.81
N CYS A 44 -12.64 8.70 -4.83
CA CYS A 44 -11.74 9.83 -5.10
C CYS A 44 -10.42 9.43 -5.80
N GLY A 45 -10.01 8.16 -5.71
CA GLY A 45 -8.78 7.65 -6.34
C GLY A 45 -7.48 8.00 -5.61
N THR A 46 -7.51 8.65 -4.45
CA THR A 46 -6.28 8.95 -3.67
C THR A 46 -5.43 7.70 -3.44
N CYS A 47 -6.08 6.56 -3.14
CA CYS A 47 -5.39 5.30 -2.88
C CYS A 47 -4.63 4.75 -4.11
N THR A 48 -5.09 5.02 -5.33
CA THR A 48 -4.41 4.59 -6.57
C THR A 48 -3.19 5.45 -6.85
N GLN A 49 -3.23 6.74 -6.50
CA GLN A 49 -2.11 7.66 -6.68
C GLN A 49 -0.97 7.45 -5.66
N VAL A 50 -1.31 7.10 -4.41
CA VAL A 50 -0.31 7.00 -3.32
C VAL A 50 0.33 5.62 -3.19
N CYS A 51 -0.26 4.57 -3.80
CA CYS A 51 0.23 3.20 -3.68
C CYS A 51 1.61 3.04 -4.34
N PRO A 52 2.68 2.74 -3.57
CA PRO A 52 4.04 2.74 -4.11
C PRO A 52 4.29 1.60 -5.11
N VAL A 53 3.56 0.49 -4.97
CA VAL A 53 3.69 -0.72 -5.78
C VAL A 53 2.60 -0.82 -6.86
N GLY A 54 1.69 0.15 -6.94
CA GLY A 54 0.63 0.15 -7.95
C GLY A 54 -0.46 -0.91 -7.76
N ALA A 55 -0.56 -1.55 -6.59
CA ALA A 55 -1.56 -2.59 -6.29
C ALA A 55 -3.01 -2.07 -6.23
N LYS A 56 -3.21 -0.75 -6.07
CA LYS A 56 -4.53 -0.12 -6.16
C LYS A 56 -4.81 0.25 -7.60
N LYS A 57 -5.76 -0.45 -8.22
CA LYS A 57 -6.07 -0.33 -9.65
C LYS A 57 -7.41 0.36 -9.88
N ILE A 58 -7.52 0.97 -11.05
CA ILE A 58 -8.76 1.51 -11.60
C ILE A 58 -9.35 0.45 -12.53
N ARG A 59 -10.68 0.32 -12.55
CA ARG A 59 -11.40 -0.56 -13.47
C ARG A 59 -11.10 -0.17 -14.92
N ASP A 60 -10.63 -1.15 -15.68
CA ASP A 60 -10.35 -1.01 -17.11
C ASP A 60 -11.62 -1.22 -17.91
N ASP A 61 -12.11 -0.14 -18.52
CA ASP A 61 -13.33 -0.14 -19.37
C ASP A 61 -12.97 0.00 -20.85
N LEU A 62 -11.68 -0.12 -21.21
CA LEU A 62 -11.21 0.09 -22.58
C LEU A 62 -11.79 -0.96 -23.54
N GLY A 63 -11.87 -2.22 -23.09
CA GLY A 63 -12.45 -3.30 -23.90
C GLY A 63 -13.93 -3.05 -24.19
N ASP A 64 -14.69 -2.60 -23.20
CA ASP A 64 -16.10 -2.27 -23.36
C ASP A 64 -16.27 -1.08 -24.32
N ALA A 65 -15.38 -0.07 -24.27
CA ALA A 65 -15.40 1.06 -25.20
C ALA A 65 -15.15 0.63 -26.66
N MET A 66 -14.23 -0.32 -26.86
CA MET A 66 -13.98 -0.91 -28.19
C MET A 66 -15.17 -1.74 -28.68
N ALA A 67 -15.84 -2.47 -27.79
CA ALA A 67 -17.05 -3.22 -28.13
C ALA A 67 -18.19 -2.26 -28.53
N LEU A 68 -18.38 -1.16 -27.82
CA LEU A 68 -19.40 -0.14 -28.13
C LEU A 68 -19.23 0.43 -29.55
N LEU A 69 -17.99 0.64 -30.01
CA LEU A 69 -17.70 1.08 -31.38
C LEU A 69 -18.14 0.06 -32.46
N THR A 70 -18.29 -1.21 -32.10
CA THR A 70 -18.77 -2.25 -33.02
C THR A 70 -20.28 -2.49 -32.93
N GLU A 71 -20.89 -2.15 -31.79
CA GLU A 71 -22.32 -2.36 -31.52
C GLU A 71 -23.19 -1.19 -32.00
N LYS A 72 -22.65 0.03 -32.02
CA LYS A 72 -23.35 1.26 -32.38
C LYS A 72 -22.84 1.82 -33.70
N ASP A 73 -23.76 2.31 -34.55
CA ASP A 73 -23.41 2.92 -35.84
C ASP A 73 -22.59 4.21 -35.69
N GLN A 74 -22.90 5.00 -34.65
CA GLN A 74 -22.19 6.25 -34.36
C GLN A 74 -21.91 6.36 -32.87
N VAL A 75 -20.63 6.54 -32.53
CA VAL A 75 -20.18 6.76 -31.16
C VAL A 75 -19.42 8.08 -31.09
N TYR A 76 -19.78 8.91 -30.13
CA TYR A 76 -19.21 10.24 -29.91
C TYR A 76 -18.45 10.30 -28.59
N VAL A 77 -17.43 11.18 -28.54
CA VAL A 77 -16.66 11.42 -27.33
C VAL A 77 -17.10 12.69 -26.64
N SER A 78 -17.32 12.59 -25.32
CA SER A 78 -17.43 13.72 -24.40
C SER A 78 -16.06 13.91 -23.71
N LEU A 79 -15.26 14.85 -24.20
CA LEU A 79 -13.88 15.07 -23.75
C LEU A 79 -13.82 16.10 -22.61
N ALA A 80 -13.33 15.69 -21.44
CA ALA A 80 -13.24 16.58 -20.30
C ALA A 80 -12.22 17.71 -20.51
N PRO A 81 -12.51 18.97 -20.10
CA PRO A 81 -11.66 20.15 -20.36
C PRO A 81 -10.23 20.06 -19.79
N THR A 82 -9.99 19.12 -18.86
CA THR A 82 -8.64 18.80 -18.35
C THR A 82 -7.66 18.31 -19.43
N PHE A 83 -8.15 17.95 -20.63
CA PHE A 83 -7.29 17.57 -21.78
C PHE A 83 -6.24 18.64 -22.10
N ARG A 84 -6.56 19.93 -21.89
CA ARG A 84 -5.67 21.08 -22.11
C ARG A 84 -4.37 21.00 -21.32
N THR A 85 -4.42 20.41 -20.13
CA THR A 85 -3.23 20.17 -19.30
C THR A 85 -2.60 18.82 -19.52
N GLU A 86 -3.43 17.80 -19.80
CA GLU A 86 -2.98 16.42 -19.92
C GLU A 86 -2.20 16.16 -21.21
N PHE A 87 -2.67 16.73 -22.31
CA PHE A 87 -2.03 16.68 -23.62
C PHE A 87 -1.40 18.03 -23.97
N ALA A 88 -0.90 18.75 -22.96
CA ALA A 88 -0.36 20.08 -23.17
C ALA A 88 0.81 20.07 -24.18
N GLY A 89 0.76 20.98 -25.15
CA GLY A 89 1.71 21.07 -26.25
C GLY A 89 1.29 20.28 -27.50
N LEU A 90 0.23 19.48 -27.41
CA LEU A 90 -0.47 18.93 -28.57
C LEU A 90 -1.54 19.91 -29.02
N ASP A 91 -1.63 20.11 -30.33
CA ASP A 91 -2.72 20.86 -30.95
C ASP A 91 -4.07 20.15 -30.73
N SER A 92 -5.12 20.91 -30.41
CA SER A 92 -6.44 20.34 -30.11
C SER A 92 -7.04 19.63 -31.33
N GLY A 93 -6.85 20.16 -32.54
CA GLY A 93 -7.31 19.52 -33.76
C GLY A 93 -6.62 18.19 -34.00
N LYS A 94 -5.30 18.12 -33.76
CA LYS A 94 -4.58 16.83 -33.80
C LYS A 94 -5.09 15.82 -32.78
N LEU A 95 -5.44 16.26 -31.57
CA LEU A 95 -6.03 15.37 -30.57
C LEU A 95 -7.39 14.84 -31.02
N ILE A 96 -8.25 15.69 -31.58
CA ILE A 96 -9.56 15.30 -32.11
C ILE A 96 -9.40 14.33 -33.28
N ALA A 97 -8.49 14.62 -34.21
CA ALA A 97 -8.15 13.73 -35.33
C ALA A 97 -7.67 12.35 -34.84
N ALA A 98 -6.81 12.32 -33.81
CA ALA A 98 -6.34 11.08 -33.22
C ALA A 98 -7.50 10.27 -32.62
N ILE A 99 -8.42 10.92 -31.89
CA ILE A 99 -9.59 10.25 -31.33
C ILE A 99 -10.48 9.72 -32.46
N LYS A 100 -10.80 10.52 -33.48
CA LYS A 100 -11.60 10.07 -34.64
C LYS A 100 -10.96 8.87 -35.37
N SER A 101 -9.63 8.84 -35.47
CA SER A 101 -8.92 7.71 -36.09
C SER A 101 -9.07 6.37 -35.34
N LEU A 102 -9.53 6.40 -34.07
CA LEU A 102 -9.89 5.19 -33.32
C LEU A 102 -11.26 4.61 -33.71
N GLY A 103 -12.05 5.32 -34.53
CA GLY A 103 -13.38 4.90 -34.97
C GLY A 103 -14.54 5.76 -34.44
N PHE A 104 -14.27 6.81 -33.66
CA PHE A 104 -15.31 7.71 -33.17
C PHE A 104 -15.83 8.64 -34.27
N ALA A 105 -17.14 8.86 -34.30
CA ALA A 105 -17.82 9.72 -35.28
C ALA A 105 -17.51 11.21 -35.07
N GLY A 106 -17.25 11.61 -33.82
CA GLY A 106 -16.89 12.99 -33.48
C GLY A 106 -16.50 13.15 -32.01
N VAL A 107 -15.95 14.31 -31.70
CA VAL A 107 -15.50 14.68 -30.34
C VAL A 107 -16.13 16.01 -29.97
N SER A 108 -16.75 16.08 -28.81
CA SER A 108 -17.35 17.28 -28.22
C SER A 108 -16.77 17.55 -26.85
N GLU A 109 -16.70 18.80 -26.45
CA GLU A 109 -16.10 19.20 -25.18
C GLU A 109 -17.12 19.14 -24.03
N THR A 110 -16.83 18.38 -22.98
CA THR A 110 -17.71 18.28 -21.78
C THR A 110 -17.96 19.64 -21.11
N ALA A 111 -17.08 20.61 -21.32
CA ALA A 111 -17.24 21.95 -20.79
C ALA A 111 -18.48 22.69 -21.33
N LEU A 112 -19.06 22.27 -22.46
CA LEU A 112 -20.36 22.78 -22.91
C LEU A 112 -21.47 22.47 -21.89
N GLY A 113 -21.49 21.25 -21.34
CA GLY A 113 -22.40 20.92 -20.25
C GLY A 113 -22.08 21.67 -18.95
N ALA A 114 -20.82 22.07 -18.76
CA ALA A 114 -20.43 22.88 -17.61
C ALA A 114 -21.04 24.30 -17.65
N GLN A 115 -21.15 24.87 -18.86
CA GLN A 115 -21.79 26.17 -19.08
C GLN A 115 -23.28 26.12 -18.70
N GLU A 116 -24.00 25.07 -19.12
CA GLU A 116 -25.42 24.89 -18.76
C GLU A 116 -25.61 24.67 -17.24
N VAL A 117 -24.73 23.90 -16.61
CA VAL A 117 -24.76 23.71 -15.16
C VAL A 117 -24.51 25.02 -14.42
N SER A 118 -23.58 25.86 -14.90
CA SER A 118 -23.36 27.20 -14.33
C SER A 118 -24.59 28.10 -14.44
N ALA A 119 -25.26 28.07 -15.60
CA ALA A 119 -26.49 28.83 -15.84
C ALA A 119 -27.60 28.42 -14.84
N ALA A 120 -27.85 27.12 -14.72
CA ALA A 120 -28.85 26.59 -13.80
C ALA A 120 -28.54 26.96 -12.33
N CYS A 121 -27.28 26.88 -11.91
CA CYS A 121 -26.87 27.33 -10.58
C CYS A 121 -27.13 28.83 -10.36
N ALA A 122 -26.80 29.69 -11.34
CA ALA A 122 -27.03 31.13 -11.23
C ALA A 122 -28.53 31.47 -11.13
N GLN A 123 -29.37 30.76 -11.89
CA GLN A 123 -30.82 30.88 -11.80
C GLN A 123 -31.33 30.50 -10.41
N MET A 124 -30.90 29.35 -9.87
CA MET A 124 -31.32 28.90 -8.53
C MET A 124 -30.89 29.85 -7.41
N LEU A 125 -29.71 30.47 -7.52
CA LEU A 125 -29.24 31.51 -6.58
C LEU A 125 -30.12 32.77 -6.61
N SER A 126 -30.80 33.03 -7.74
CA SER A 126 -31.64 34.21 -7.94
C SER A 126 -33.10 33.99 -7.48
N GLU A 127 -33.58 32.75 -7.46
CA GLU A 127 -34.99 32.42 -7.18
C GLU A 127 -35.28 32.11 -5.70
N GLY A 128 -34.26 31.80 -4.90
CA GLY A 128 -34.40 31.41 -3.49
C GLY A 128 -34.28 32.57 -2.48
N ASP A 129 -34.84 32.38 -1.28
CA ASP A 129 -34.56 33.24 -0.11
C ASP A 129 -33.24 32.79 0.53
N ASN A 130 -32.15 33.50 0.20
CA ASN A 130 -30.78 33.22 0.66
C ASN A 130 -30.38 31.72 0.61
N PRO A 131 -30.44 31.07 -0.57
CA PRO A 131 -30.19 29.63 -0.67
C PRO A 131 -28.73 29.29 -0.37
N LEU A 132 -28.51 28.17 0.33
CA LEU A 132 -27.22 27.48 0.42
C LEU A 132 -27.15 26.38 -0.63
N LEU A 133 -26.24 26.52 -1.59
CA LEU A 133 -26.00 25.57 -2.67
C LEU A 133 -24.57 25.01 -2.61
N ILE A 134 -24.44 23.68 -2.64
CA ILE A 134 -23.17 22.96 -2.70
C ILE A 134 -23.06 22.30 -4.09
N SER A 135 -21.94 22.55 -4.78
CA SER A 135 -21.76 22.09 -6.16
C SER A 135 -21.95 20.57 -6.35
N SER A 136 -22.75 20.16 -7.33
CA SER A 136 -22.95 18.75 -7.72
C SER A 136 -21.89 18.21 -8.70
N ALA A 137 -20.98 19.08 -9.17
CA ALA A 137 -20.12 18.76 -10.31
C ALA A 137 -19.04 17.70 -10.01
N CYS A 138 -18.64 17.53 -8.74
CA CYS A 138 -17.65 16.53 -8.29
C CYS A 138 -18.35 15.27 -7.73
N PRO A 139 -18.40 14.15 -8.48
CA PRO A 139 -19.13 12.95 -8.04
C PRO A 139 -18.57 12.36 -6.73
N SER A 140 -17.26 12.48 -6.48
CA SER A 140 -16.67 12.00 -5.22
C SER A 140 -17.12 12.81 -3.99
N ILE A 141 -17.38 14.11 -4.14
CA ILE A 141 -17.93 14.92 -3.04
C ILE A 141 -19.44 14.67 -2.90
N VAL A 142 -20.17 14.47 -3.99
CA VAL A 142 -21.57 14.00 -3.92
C VAL A 142 -21.64 12.68 -3.15
N HIS A 143 -20.77 11.72 -3.44
CA HIS A 143 -20.68 10.47 -2.68
C HIS A 143 -20.38 10.72 -1.20
N LEU A 144 -19.41 11.59 -0.89
CA LEU A 144 -19.09 11.97 0.49
C LEU A 144 -20.33 12.50 1.22
N ILE A 145 -21.07 13.43 0.62
CA ILE A 145 -22.25 14.03 1.23
C ILE A 145 -23.36 12.98 1.42
N GLU A 146 -23.70 12.24 0.36
CA GLU A 146 -24.76 11.22 0.45
C GLU A 146 -24.45 10.12 1.48
N GLN A 147 -23.18 9.77 1.68
CA GLN A 147 -22.77 8.69 2.57
C GLN A 147 -22.49 9.12 4.01
N TYR A 148 -21.93 10.31 4.21
CA TYR A 148 -21.39 10.76 5.50
C TYR A 148 -22.06 12.02 6.06
N TYR A 149 -22.71 12.84 5.21
CA TYR A 149 -23.38 14.08 5.61
C TYR A 149 -24.83 14.13 5.10
N PRO A 150 -25.72 13.21 5.55
CA PRO A 150 -27.07 13.09 5.04
C PRO A 150 -27.91 14.37 5.23
N ASN A 151 -27.59 15.19 6.23
CA ASN A 151 -28.20 16.50 6.47
C ASN A 151 -27.86 17.53 5.38
N LEU A 152 -26.75 17.37 4.66
CA LEU A 152 -26.33 18.28 3.60
C LEU A 152 -26.84 17.86 2.21
N VAL A 153 -27.44 16.68 2.07
CA VAL A 153 -28.01 16.20 0.79
C VAL A 153 -29.01 17.19 0.17
N PRO A 154 -29.94 17.82 0.93
CA PRO A 154 -30.86 18.83 0.38
C PRO A 154 -30.18 20.10 -0.14
N HIS A 155 -28.93 20.34 0.25
CA HIS A 155 -28.15 21.51 -0.15
C HIS A 155 -27.24 21.23 -1.37
N ILE A 156 -27.14 19.98 -1.83
CA ILE A 156 -26.50 19.69 -3.11
C ILE A 156 -27.34 20.35 -4.20
N THR A 157 -26.71 21.16 -5.06
CA THR A 157 -27.39 21.80 -6.18
C THR A 157 -28.08 20.72 -7.04
N PRO A 158 -29.41 20.73 -7.21
CA PRO A 158 -30.18 19.66 -7.84
C PRO A 158 -30.07 19.68 -9.37
N VAL A 159 -28.84 19.73 -9.87
CA VAL A 159 -28.47 19.81 -11.27
C VAL A 159 -27.49 18.69 -11.59
N ASP A 160 -27.62 18.13 -12.79
CA ASP A 160 -26.71 17.17 -13.37
C ASP A 160 -25.24 17.59 -13.27
N SER A 161 -24.36 16.60 -13.27
CA SER A 161 -22.95 16.93 -13.47
C SER A 161 -22.70 17.40 -14.90
N PRO A 162 -21.62 18.16 -15.16
CA PRO A 162 -21.28 18.60 -16.51
C PRO A 162 -21.19 17.47 -17.56
N MET A 163 -20.82 16.27 -17.13
CA MET A 163 -20.77 15.10 -18.00
C MET A 163 -22.17 14.65 -18.42
N GLN A 164 -23.10 14.55 -17.47
CA GLN A 164 -24.48 14.13 -17.71
C GLN A 164 -25.22 15.18 -18.54
N ALA A 165 -25.09 16.46 -18.17
CA ALA A 165 -25.65 17.57 -18.93
C ALA A 165 -25.14 17.56 -20.38
N HIS A 166 -23.83 17.39 -20.58
CA HIS A 166 -23.27 17.33 -21.93
C HIS A 166 -23.73 16.09 -22.71
N ALA A 167 -23.92 14.94 -22.07
CA ALA A 167 -24.42 13.75 -22.73
C ALA A 167 -25.87 13.94 -23.22
N LYS A 168 -26.73 14.56 -22.42
CA LYS A 168 -28.08 14.99 -22.84
C LYS A 168 -28.03 15.96 -24.02
N MET A 169 -27.10 16.92 -24.02
CA MET A 169 -26.90 17.84 -25.15
C MET A 169 -26.50 17.12 -26.44
N LEU A 170 -25.62 16.12 -26.35
CA LEU A 170 -25.20 15.32 -27.51
C LEU A 170 -26.37 14.53 -28.11
N ARG A 171 -27.18 13.87 -27.27
CA ARG A 171 -28.37 13.14 -27.73
C ARG A 171 -29.38 14.07 -28.39
N ALA A 172 -29.66 15.21 -27.76
CA ALA A 172 -30.58 16.21 -28.29
C ALA A 172 -30.12 16.84 -29.62
N ALA A 173 -28.82 17.05 -29.79
CA ALA A 173 -28.27 17.70 -30.98
C ALA A 173 -28.03 16.74 -32.16
N ILE A 174 -27.81 15.45 -31.90
CA ILE A 174 -27.45 14.45 -32.92
C ILE A 174 -28.57 13.43 -33.11
N SER A 175 -28.75 12.54 -32.12
CA SER A 175 -29.78 11.49 -32.11
C SER A 175 -29.77 10.79 -30.75
N GLU A 176 -30.92 10.28 -30.32
CA GLU A 176 -31.05 9.53 -29.06
C GLU A 176 -30.31 8.19 -29.08
N ASP A 177 -30.09 7.59 -30.26
CA ASP A 177 -29.55 6.23 -30.40
C ASP A 177 -28.01 6.14 -30.40
N ILE A 178 -27.32 7.28 -30.37
CA ILE A 178 -25.84 7.33 -30.40
C ILE A 178 -25.20 6.64 -29.20
N GLY A 179 -23.99 6.12 -29.38
CA GLY A 179 -23.11 5.78 -28.27
C GLY A 179 -22.32 7.01 -27.78
N ILE A 180 -22.11 7.12 -26.48
CA ILE A 180 -21.36 8.22 -25.86
C ILE A 180 -20.28 7.65 -24.94
N VAL A 181 -19.03 7.98 -25.24
CA VAL A 181 -17.87 7.69 -24.39
C VAL A 181 -17.36 8.97 -23.75
N PHE A 182 -17.46 9.06 -22.43
CA PHE A 182 -16.78 10.12 -21.68
C PHE A 182 -15.29 9.78 -21.53
N ILE A 183 -14.41 10.78 -21.72
CA ILE A 183 -12.98 10.63 -21.46
C ILE A 183 -12.51 11.77 -20.56
N GLY A 184 -11.99 11.43 -19.37
CA GLY A 184 -11.60 12.46 -18.42
C GLY A 184 -10.66 12.04 -17.28
N PRO A 185 -10.48 12.90 -16.27
CA PRO A 185 -9.47 12.72 -15.23
C PRO A 185 -9.94 11.90 -14.03
N CYS A 186 -11.23 11.55 -13.94
CA CYS A 186 -11.86 11.11 -12.70
C CYS A 186 -12.38 9.68 -12.79
N VAL A 187 -12.05 8.87 -11.78
CA VAL A 187 -12.50 7.48 -11.66
C VAL A 187 -13.96 7.39 -11.22
N ALA A 188 -14.42 8.31 -10.38
CA ALA A 188 -15.80 8.31 -9.89
C ALA A 188 -16.84 8.44 -11.04
N LYS A 189 -16.48 9.07 -12.17
CA LYS A 189 -17.33 9.14 -13.36
C LYS A 189 -17.68 7.78 -13.95
N LYS A 190 -16.83 6.76 -13.75
CA LYS A 190 -17.10 5.36 -14.14
C LYS A 190 -18.28 4.70 -13.43
N ASN A 191 -18.81 5.34 -12.38
CA ASN A 191 -19.94 4.84 -11.61
C ASN A 191 -21.14 5.81 -11.60
N GLU A 192 -21.08 6.89 -12.37
CA GLU A 192 -22.20 7.84 -12.46
C GLU A 192 -23.30 7.32 -13.42
N PHE A 193 -23.51 5.99 -13.47
CA PHE A 193 -24.38 5.35 -14.46
C PHE A 193 -25.80 5.93 -14.40
N GLU A 194 -26.18 6.54 -15.52
CA GLU A 194 -27.51 6.99 -15.90
C GLU A 194 -27.65 6.71 -17.39
N ASP A 195 -28.89 6.65 -17.88
CA ASP A 195 -29.19 6.36 -19.29
C ASP A 195 -28.61 7.40 -20.28
N SER A 196 -28.05 8.50 -19.78
CA SER A 196 -27.52 9.58 -20.61
C SER A 196 -26.18 9.26 -21.28
N PHE A 197 -25.30 8.41 -20.73
CA PHE A 197 -24.01 8.02 -21.36
C PHE A 197 -23.69 6.54 -21.17
N ASP A 198 -22.85 5.97 -22.04
CA ASP A 198 -22.61 4.52 -22.08
C ASP A 198 -21.35 4.11 -21.31
N ILE A 199 -20.20 4.76 -21.56
CA ILE A 199 -18.90 4.33 -21.03
C ILE A 199 -18.05 5.53 -20.60
N ALA A 200 -17.29 5.38 -19.50
CA ALA A 200 -16.33 6.38 -19.04
C ALA A 200 -14.90 5.80 -19.02
N LEU A 201 -14.00 6.50 -19.71
CA LEU A 201 -12.57 6.23 -19.76
C LEU A 201 -11.80 7.32 -19.03
N THR A 202 -10.65 6.93 -18.47
CA THR A 202 -9.65 7.90 -17.99
C THR A 202 -8.73 8.36 -19.12
N PHE A 203 -7.99 9.47 -18.94
CA PHE A 203 -6.96 9.83 -19.92
C PHE A 203 -5.82 8.81 -19.99
N THR A 204 -5.56 8.07 -18.91
CA THR A 204 -4.64 6.93 -18.94
C THR A 204 -5.14 5.82 -19.85
N ASP A 205 -6.45 5.54 -19.85
CA ASP A 205 -7.07 4.57 -20.78
C ASP A 205 -6.94 5.07 -22.23
N LEU A 206 -7.22 6.35 -22.50
CA LEU A 206 -7.07 6.94 -23.83
C LEU A 206 -5.62 6.87 -24.35
N ARG A 207 -4.63 7.21 -23.52
CA ARG A 207 -3.21 7.05 -23.89
C ARG A 207 -2.86 5.62 -24.23
N ARG A 208 -3.34 4.67 -23.43
CA ARG A 208 -3.12 3.24 -23.69
C ARG A 208 -3.74 2.85 -25.03
N TRP A 209 -4.93 3.34 -25.34
CA TRP A 209 -5.58 3.10 -26.62
C TRP A 209 -4.76 3.66 -27.79
N PHE A 210 -4.29 4.91 -27.71
CA PHE A 210 -3.42 5.47 -28.75
C PHE A 210 -2.17 4.63 -28.99
N ASN A 211 -1.55 4.11 -27.93
CA ASN A 211 -0.37 3.25 -28.04
C ASN A 211 -0.71 1.90 -28.67
N LEU A 212 -1.84 1.28 -28.30
CA LEU A 212 -2.29 0.01 -28.89
C LEU A 212 -2.62 0.15 -30.38
N SER A 213 -3.18 1.30 -30.78
CA SER A 213 -3.55 1.59 -32.17
C SER A 213 -2.40 2.13 -33.02
N ASN A 214 -1.20 2.35 -32.45
CA ASN A 214 -0.02 2.91 -33.14
C ASN A 214 -0.34 4.19 -33.96
N ILE A 215 -0.97 5.18 -33.31
CA ILE A 215 -1.39 6.44 -33.97
C ILE A 215 -0.21 7.15 -34.67
N ASP A 216 -0.37 7.45 -35.96
CA ASP A 216 0.55 8.30 -36.72
C ASP A 216 0.27 9.78 -36.47
N TRP A 217 0.86 10.34 -35.42
CA TRP A 217 0.71 11.75 -35.04
C TRP A 217 1.22 12.76 -36.10
N ALA A 218 2.10 12.33 -37.00
CA ALA A 218 2.65 13.22 -38.02
C ALA A 218 1.65 13.44 -39.16
N GLY A 219 0.91 12.40 -39.54
CA GLY A 219 -0.10 12.44 -40.61
C GLY A 219 -1.46 13.03 -40.22
N LEU A 220 -1.71 13.28 -38.92
CA LEU A 220 -3.01 13.81 -38.46
C LEU A 220 -3.20 15.30 -38.79
N SER A 221 -4.42 15.62 -39.24
CA SER A 221 -4.86 17.00 -39.47
C SER A 221 -4.95 17.80 -38.16
N SER A 222 -4.59 19.08 -38.22
CA SER A 222 -4.81 20.06 -37.15
C SER A 222 -6.09 20.89 -37.35
N GLU A 223 -6.85 20.63 -38.42
CA GLU A 223 -8.06 21.39 -38.79
C GLU A 223 -9.35 20.79 -38.23
N GLU A 224 -9.25 19.69 -37.47
CA GLU A 224 -10.42 19.09 -36.82
C GLU A 224 -10.91 19.98 -35.66
N GLU A 225 -12.22 20.13 -35.55
CA GLU A 225 -12.87 20.96 -34.52
C GLU A 225 -13.81 20.12 -33.66
N PHE A 226 -14.13 20.65 -32.47
CA PHE A 226 -15.15 20.04 -31.63
C PHE A 226 -16.51 20.15 -32.31
N ILE A 227 -17.25 19.05 -32.36
CA ILE A 227 -18.67 19.13 -32.71
C ILE A 227 -19.38 19.97 -31.64
N LEU A 228 -20.42 20.69 -32.03
CA LEU A 228 -21.13 21.66 -31.18
C LEU A 228 -20.29 22.87 -30.73
N GLY A 229 -19.06 23.01 -31.23
CA GLY A 229 -18.17 24.12 -30.92
C GLY A 229 -17.30 23.88 -29.69
N ALA A 230 -16.23 24.67 -29.57
CA ALA A 230 -15.40 24.68 -28.38
C ALA A 230 -16.11 25.38 -27.22
N ALA A 231 -15.90 24.90 -26.00
CA ALA A 231 -16.44 25.54 -24.83
C ALA A 231 -15.65 26.80 -24.47
N GLU A 232 -16.35 27.81 -23.95
CA GLU A 232 -15.78 29.08 -23.52
C GLU A 232 -15.37 28.97 -22.04
N GLU A 233 -15.90 29.81 -21.14
CA GLU A 233 -15.55 29.81 -19.71
C GLU A 233 -15.82 28.48 -18.98
N GLY A 234 -16.67 27.61 -19.54
CA GLY A 234 -16.82 26.23 -19.07
C GLY A 234 -15.49 25.46 -19.02
N GLY A 235 -14.51 25.84 -19.84
CA GLY A 235 -13.15 25.31 -19.82
C GLY A 235 -12.38 25.56 -18.52
N LEU A 236 -12.86 26.44 -17.63
CA LEU A 236 -12.26 26.73 -16.32
C LEU A 236 -12.60 25.68 -15.23
N TYR A 237 -13.65 24.86 -15.42
CA TYR A 237 -14.08 23.82 -14.46
C TYR A 237 -13.01 22.83 -13.96
N PRO A 238 -11.88 22.58 -14.66
CA PRO A 238 -10.82 21.74 -14.13
C PRO A 238 -10.12 22.27 -12.87
N ILE A 239 -10.21 23.55 -12.57
CA ILE A 239 -9.51 24.19 -11.44
C ILE A 239 -10.51 24.67 -10.39
N ASP A 240 -10.12 24.73 -9.12
CA ASP A 240 -10.95 25.37 -8.10
C ASP A 240 -11.19 26.86 -8.42
N GLY A 241 -12.40 27.33 -8.14
CA GLY A 241 -12.90 28.64 -8.56
C GLY A 241 -13.48 28.65 -9.98
N GLY A 242 -13.22 27.63 -10.79
CA GLY A 242 -13.62 27.62 -12.19
C GLY A 242 -15.14 27.55 -12.39
N MET A 243 -15.84 26.82 -11.53
CA MET A 243 -17.31 26.81 -11.55
C MET A 243 -17.90 28.14 -11.08
N ILE A 244 -17.28 28.77 -10.08
CA ILE A 244 -17.70 30.09 -9.57
C ILE A 244 -17.60 31.15 -10.67
N ASP A 245 -16.51 31.15 -11.44
CA ASP A 245 -16.34 32.08 -12.56
C ASP A 245 -17.42 31.88 -13.64
N GLY A 246 -17.76 30.63 -13.94
CA GLY A 246 -18.87 30.28 -14.84
C GLY A 246 -20.23 30.75 -14.32
N ILE A 247 -20.51 30.62 -13.01
CA ILE A 247 -21.76 31.10 -12.40
C ILE A 247 -21.83 32.63 -12.45
N LYS A 248 -20.74 33.32 -12.12
CA LYS A 248 -20.68 34.79 -12.13
C LYS A 248 -20.94 35.40 -13.50
N PHE A 249 -20.62 34.69 -14.58
CA PHE A 249 -20.94 35.11 -15.94
C PHE A 249 -22.45 35.34 -16.14
N TYR A 250 -23.29 34.56 -15.46
CA TYR A 250 -24.75 34.65 -15.55
C TYR A 250 -25.37 35.65 -14.57
N ASN A 251 -24.58 36.56 -14.00
CA ASN A 251 -25.02 37.66 -13.13
C ASN A 251 -25.96 37.22 -11.98
N PRO A 252 -25.52 36.28 -11.11
CA PRO A 252 -26.25 35.96 -9.88
C PRO A 252 -26.35 37.21 -8.98
N PRO A 253 -27.19 37.20 -7.92
CA PRO A 253 -27.35 38.36 -7.04
C PRO A 253 -26.01 38.92 -6.53
N GLU A 254 -25.82 40.24 -6.56
CA GLU A 254 -24.52 40.89 -6.22
C GLU A 254 -24.03 40.56 -4.79
N ASN A 255 -24.96 40.28 -3.87
CA ASN A 255 -24.68 39.91 -2.48
C ASN A 255 -24.39 38.41 -2.29
N THR A 256 -24.29 37.62 -3.36
CA THR A 256 -23.97 36.18 -3.29
C THR A 256 -22.54 35.97 -2.80
N LEU A 257 -22.38 35.11 -1.81
CA LEU A 257 -21.08 34.71 -1.28
C LEU A 257 -20.61 33.40 -1.92
N PHE A 258 -19.41 33.41 -2.49
CA PHE A 258 -18.80 32.26 -3.14
C PHE A 258 -17.64 31.72 -2.33
N MET A 259 -17.60 30.40 -2.14
CA MET A 259 -16.52 29.70 -1.44
C MET A 259 -16.05 28.51 -2.28
N ALA A 260 -14.75 28.23 -2.25
CA ALA A 260 -14.17 27.08 -2.96
C ALA A 260 -13.25 26.28 -2.03
N PHE A 261 -13.50 24.97 -1.95
CA PHE A 261 -12.69 24.03 -1.17
C PHE A 261 -12.25 22.88 -2.07
N SER A 262 -10.95 22.60 -2.11
CA SER A 262 -10.38 21.55 -2.95
C SER A 262 -9.48 20.60 -2.17
N GLY A 263 -9.73 19.30 -2.32
CA GLY A 263 -9.19 18.26 -1.46
C GLY A 263 -10.23 17.77 -0.46
N VAL A 264 -10.39 16.44 -0.34
CA VAL A 264 -11.41 15.87 0.57
C VAL A 264 -11.21 16.31 2.02
N LYS A 265 -9.96 16.50 2.47
CA LYS A 265 -9.68 16.96 3.83
C LYS A 265 -10.27 18.36 4.08
N ASP A 266 -9.97 19.31 3.20
CA ASP A 266 -10.42 20.70 3.32
C ASP A 266 -11.94 20.80 3.15
N VAL A 267 -12.53 19.97 2.29
CA VAL A 267 -13.99 19.86 2.15
C VAL A 267 -14.63 19.31 3.42
N VAL A 268 -14.06 18.26 4.02
CA VAL A 268 -14.55 17.72 5.30
C VAL A 268 -14.47 18.80 6.38
N GLU A 269 -13.33 19.48 6.52
CA GLU A 269 -13.15 20.56 7.50
C GLU A 269 -14.14 21.73 7.30
N ALA A 270 -14.48 22.05 6.05
CA ALA A 270 -15.42 23.12 5.74
C ALA A 270 -16.90 22.74 5.94
N LEU A 271 -17.25 21.47 5.72
CA LEU A 271 -18.63 20.99 5.81
C LEU A 271 -18.98 20.41 7.19
N ASP A 272 -17.98 20.05 7.99
CA ASP A 272 -18.22 19.55 9.34
C ASP A 272 -18.87 20.64 10.19
N GLU A 273 -19.97 20.31 10.85
CA GLU A 273 -20.74 21.23 11.70
C GLU A 273 -21.24 22.53 11.02
N ILE A 274 -21.31 22.58 9.68
CA ILE A 274 -21.85 23.75 8.97
C ILE A 274 -23.30 24.06 9.38
N ASP A 275 -23.58 25.31 9.76
CA ASP A 275 -24.91 25.79 10.11
C ASP A 275 -25.70 26.15 8.85
N THR A 276 -26.55 25.23 8.39
CA THR A 276 -27.30 25.37 7.15
C THR A 276 -28.50 26.34 7.24
N GLY A 277 -28.85 26.82 8.44
CA GLY A 277 -30.07 27.60 8.66
C GLY A 277 -29.87 29.10 8.90
N ASN A 278 -28.64 29.60 8.86
CA ASN A 278 -28.28 30.89 9.44
C ASN A 278 -27.44 31.77 8.48
N PHE A 279 -27.81 31.78 7.21
CA PHE A 279 -27.18 32.63 6.19
C PHE A 279 -28.08 33.80 5.80
N ASP A 280 -27.59 35.02 6.00
CA ASP A 280 -28.27 36.27 5.60
C ASP A 280 -28.03 36.64 4.12
N HIS A 281 -27.34 35.78 3.37
CA HIS A 281 -26.94 35.96 1.98
C HIS A 281 -27.10 34.64 1.20
N PRO A 282 -27.34 34.67 -0.13
CA PRO A 282 -27.17 33.49 -0.96
C PRO A 282 -25.72 32.99 -0.90
N VAL A 283 -25.53 31.68 -0.74
CA VAL A 283 -24.20 31.07 -0.62
C VAL A 283 -24.04 29.96 -1.64
N PHE A 284 -22.94 30.01 -2.39
CA PHE A 284 -22.52 28.91 -3.27
C PHE A 284 -21.15 28.37 -2.82
N ILE A 285 -21.09 27.06 -2.56
CA ILE A 285 -19.87 26.36 -2.16
C ILE A 285 -19.45 25.40 -3.27
N GLU A 286 -18.36 25.74 -3.96
CA GLU A 286 -17.67 24.84 -4.88
C GLU A 286 -16.82 23.84 -4.09
N THR A 287 -17.03 22.54 -4.35
CA THR A 287 -16.29 21.47 -3.69
C THR A 287 -15.67 20.50 -4.70
N LEU A 288 -14.38 20.23 -4.53
CA LEU A 288 -13.61 19.34 -5.39
C LEU A 288 -12.84 18.34 -4.53
N ALA A 289 -12.93 17.04 -4.84
CA ALA A 289 -12.20 16.02 -4.06
C ALA A 289 -10.67 16.06 -4.27
N CYS A 290 -10.21 16.54 -5.42
CA CYS A 290 -8.79 16.59 -5.78
C CYS A 290 -8.21 17.96 -5.41
N PRO A 291 -7.09 18.03 -4.65
CA PRO A 291 -6.44 19.31 -4.33
C PRO A 291 -6.03 20.08 -5.58
N GLY A 292 -6.41 21.36 -5.67
CA GLY A 292 -6.19 22.21 -6.84
C GLY A 292 -7.08 21.90 -8.05
N GLY A 293 -8.03 20.97 -7.92
CA GLY A 293 -9.05 20.64 -8.91
C GLY A 293 -8.79 19.38 -9.73
N ARG A 294 -9.66 19.16 -10.74
CA ARG A 294 -9.69 17.96 -11.61
C ARG A 294 -8.40 17.76 -12.40
N VAL A 295 -7.59 18.81 -12.58
CA VAL A 295 -6.25 18.75 -13.19
C VAL A 295 -5.26 17.84 -12.44
N ASN A 296 -5.57 17.50 -11.19
CA ASN A 296 -4.84 16.56 -10.35
C ASN A 296 -5.60 15.25 -10.09
N GLY A 297 -6.63 14.96 -10.89
CA GLY A 297 -7.44 13.76 -10.77
C GLY A 297 -6.67 12.45 -10.97
N PRO A 298 -7.17 11.32 -10.44
CA PRO A 298 -6.49 10.02 -10.46
C PRO A 298 -6.25 9.43 -11.86
N GLY A 299 -6.96 9.93 -12.88
CA GLY A 299 -6.84 9.50 -14.27
C GLY A 299 -5.91 10.37 -15.14
N VAL A 300 -5.23 11.37 -14.56
CA VAL A 300 -4.27 12.24 -15.27
C VAL A 300 -2.83 11.78 -15.09
N SER A 301 -1.91 12.33 -15.90
CA SER A 301 -0.48 12.19 -15.65
C SER A 301 -0.01 13.07 -14.47
N ASN A 302 0.96 12.57 -13.70
CA ASN A 302 1.56 13.30 -12.57
C ASN A 302 2.60 14.35 -13.01
N ARG A 303 2.55 14.83 -14.27
CA ARG A 303 3.52 15.78 -14.82
C ARG A 303 3.05 17.22 -14.61
N GLY A 304 4.02 18.11 -14.31
CA GLY A 304 3.79 19.54 -14.14
C GLY A 304 3.24 19.92 -12.76
N SER A 305 3.57 21.12 -12.30
CA SER A 305 3.05 21.64 -11.02
C SER A 305 1.59 22.09 -11.15
N THR A 306 0.85 22.05 -10.03
CA THR A 306 -0.54 22.56 -9.98
C THR A 306 -0.62 24.01 -10.49
N ALA A 307 0.32 24.87 -10.10
CA ALA A 307 0.37 26.27 -10.56
C ALA A 307 0.47 26.37 -12.09
N GLN A 308 1.33 25.56 -12.71
CA GLN A 308 1.51 25.56 -14.16
C GLN A 308 0.30 24.98 -14.90
N LYS A 309 -0.36 23.97 -14.32
CA LYS A 309 -1.62 23.42 -14.84
C LYS A 309 -2.73 24.48 -14.79
N ARG A 310 -2.86 25.24 -13.69
CA ARG A 310 -3.81 26.36 -13.56
C ARG A 310 -3.56 27.44 -14.60
N TYR A 311 -2.31 27.86 -14.74
CA TYR A 311 -1.91 28.85 -15.74
C TYR A 311 -2.34 28.42 -17.15
N LYS A 312 -2.12 27.15 -17.53
CA LYS A 312 -2.55 26.62 -18.83
C LYS A 312 -4.06 26.61 -19.00
N ILE A 313 -4.82 26.19 -17.99
CA ILE A 313 -6.29 26.25 -18.06
C ILE A 313 -6.75 27.69 -18.27
N GLN A 314 -6.26 28.64 -17.49
CA GLN A 314 -6.68 30.04 -17.61
C GLN A 314 -6.28 30.71 -18.94
N THR A 315 -5.15 30.31 -19.54
CA THR A 315 -4.63 30.92 -20.78
C THR A 315 -5.14 30.25 -22.05
N LEU A 316 -5.50 28.97 -21.99
CA LEU A 316 -6.00 28.21 -23.14
C LEU A 316 -7.52 28.13 -23.20
N THR A 317 -8.23 28.53 -22.14
CA THR A 317 -9.68 28.61 -22.13
C THR A 317 -10.13 29.91 -22.80
N PRO A 318 -11.00 29.85 -23.83
CA PRO A 318 -11.57 31.04 -24.44
C PRO A 318 -12.38 31.86 -23.42
N PRO A 319 -12.37 33.20 -23.51
CA PRO A 319 -13.17 34.05 -22.63
C PRO A 319 -14.67 33.84 -22.88
N ALA A 320 -15.49 34.10 -21.86
CA ALA A 320 -16.93 34.11 -21.99
C ALA A 320 -17.40 35.13 -23.06
N PRO A 321 -18.46 34.82 -23.83
CA PRO A 321 -19.07 35.77 -24.76
C PRO A 321 -19.77 36.90 -23.99
N LYS A 322 -20.33 37.90 -24.69
CA LYS A 322 -21.10 38.95 -24.00
C LYS A 322 -22.47 38.46 -23.54
N GLU A 323 -23.11 37.63 -24.37
CA GLU A 323 -24.43 37.08 -24.17
C GLU A 323 -24.44 35.64 -24.71
N ARG A 324 -25.27 34.79 -24.13
CA ARG A 324 -25.46 33.39 -24.57
C ARG A 324 -26.95 33.09 -24.60
N ASP A 325 -27.38 32.43 -25.67
CA ASP A 325 -28.75 31.96 -25.80
C ASP A 325 -29.05 30.89 -24.75
N GLU A 326 -30.19 31.02 -24.08
CA GLU A 326 -30.70 30.03 -23.14
C GLU A 326 -31.12 28.75 -23.87
N LYS A 327 -30.73 27.59 -23.35
CA LYS A 327 -31.17 26.29 -23.84
C LYS A 327 -32.32 25.75 -23.00
N THR A 328 -33.23 25.01 -23.64
CA THR A 328 -34.48 24.52 -23.06
C THR A 328 -34.42 23.08 -22.54
N LEU A 329 -33.22 22.51 -22.38
CA LEU A 329 -33.05 21.15 -21.89
C LEU A 329 -33.15 21.08 -20.37
N ASP A 330 -33.73 19.99 -19.85
CA ASP A 330 -33.84 19.75 -18.41
C ASP A 330 -32.60 19.01 -17.88
N PHE A 331 -31.85 19.72 -17.03
CA PHE A 331 -30.67 19.23 -16.34
C PHE A 331 -30.93 18.94 -14.85
N SER A 332 -32.19 18.89 -14.43
CA SER A 332 -32.54 18.63 -13.03
C SER A 332 -32.13 17.23 -12.58
N LYS A 333 -31.62 17.13 -11.36
CA LYS A 333 -31.21 15.86 -10.73
C LYS A 333 -31.63 15.78 -9.28
N GLN A 334 -32.09 14.60 -8.88
CA GLN A 334 -32.38 14.30 -7.48
C GLN A 334 -31.20 13.55 -6.84
N PHE A 335 -30.85 13.94 -5.62
CA PHE A 335 -29.83 13.29 -4.80
C PHE A 335 -30.49 12.62 -3.61
N HIS A 336 -29.92 11.50 -3.16
CA HIS A 336 -30.51 10.70 -2.10
C HIS A 336 -29.45 10.28 -1.09
N SER A 337 -29.81 10.32 0.19
CA SER A 337 -28.96 9.80 1.24
C SER A 337 -28.67 8.31 1.01
N ARG A 338 -27.39 7.96 1.06
CA ARG A 338 -26.85 6.60 1.06
C ARG A 338 -26.04 6.39 2.34
N GLN A 339 -26.57 6.91 3.46
CA GLN A 339 -25.88 6.99 4.74
C GLN A 339 -25.25 5.65 5.11
N ILE A 340 -23.95 5.67 5.38
CA ILE A 340 -23.26 4.50 5.90
C ILE A 340 -23.57 4.40 7.39
N LYS A 341 -23.99 3.22 7.83
CA LYS A 341 -24.25 2.95 9.24
C LYS A 341 -22.93 3.04 10.01
N GLN A 342 -22.75 4.13 10.75
CA GLN A 342 -21.66 4.23 11.71
C GLN A 342 -22.00 3.38 12.95
N THR A 343 -21.16 2.40 13.22
CA THR A 343 -21.23 1.58 14.42
C THR A 343 -20.58 2.32 15.58
N THR A 344 -21.36 2.63 16.61
CA THR A 344 -20.84 3.19 17.86
C THR A 344 -20.50 2.05 18.81
N HIS A 345 -19.28 2.02 19.29
CA HIS A 345 -18.82 1.03 20.27
C HIS A 345 -18.77 1.66 21.67
N SER A 346 -19.10 0.86 22.68
CA SER A 346 -18.99 1.28 24.07
C SER A 346 -17.52 1.48 24.47
N LYS A 347 -17.28 2.32 25.49
CA LYS A 347 -15.94 2.50 26.06
C LYS A 347 -15.32 1.19 26.54
N ALA A 348 -16.15 0.24 27.00
CA ALA A 348 -15.70 -1.08 27.44
C ALA A 348 -15.19 -1.95 26.28
N GLU A 349 -15.89 -1.96 25.15
CA GLU A 349 -15.46 -2.70 23.95
C GLU A 349 -14.16 -2.13 23.38
N ILE A 350 -14.06 -0.80 23.29
CA ILE A 350 -12.85 -0.11 22.86
C ILE A 350 -11.67 -0.45 23.78
N ALA A 351 -11.86 -0.38 25.10
CA ALA A 351 -10.82 -0.75 26.06
C ALA A 351 -10.39 -2.22 25.92
N ALA A 352 -11.35 -3.14 25.70
CA ALA A 352 -11.04 -4.55 25.47
C ALA A 352 -10.22 -4.78 24.19
N ALA A 353 -10.50 -4.06 23.11
CA ALA A 353 -9.72 -4.11 21.88
C ALA A 353 -8.32 -3.51 22.06
N LEU A 354 -8.19 -2.37 22.76
CA LEU A 354 -6.90 -1.75 23.09
C LEU A 354 -6.01 -2.69 23.94
N LEU A 355 -6.60 -3.44 24.88
CA LEU A 355 -5.88 -4.42 25.68
C LEU A 355 -5.25 -5.54 24.84
N LYS A 356 -5.92 -5.99 23.76
CA LYS A 356 -5.38 -7.02 22.85
C LYS A 356 -4.09 -6.57 22.16
N ILE A 357 -3.94 -5.27 21.91
CA ILE A 357 -2.74 -4.65 21.35
C ILE A 357 -1.83 -4.04 22.41
N GLY A 358 -1.93 -4.51 23.66
CA GLY A 358 -1.02 -4.17 24.75
C GLY A 358 -1.14 -2.74 25.26
N LYS A 359 -2.21 -2.00 24.93
CA LYS A 359 -2.51 -0.67 25.47
C LYS A 359 -3.42 -0.82 26.69
N LYS A 360 -2.85 -0.61 27.88
CA LYS A 360 -3.54 -0.84 29.17
C LYS A 360 -3.95 0.46 29.84
N ARG A 361 -3.22 1.54 29.58
CA ARG A 361 -3.40 2.87 30.17
C ARG A 361 -3.47 3.91 29.07
N GLY A 362 -4.01 5.09 29.39
CA GLY A 362 -4.07 6.21 28.44
C GLY A 362 -2.69 6.65 27.93
N GLU A 363 -1.63 6.50 28.74
CA GLU A 363 -0.24 6.77 28.34
C GLU A 363 0.25 5.84 27.21
N ASP A 364 -0.33 4.64 27.08
CA ASP A 364 0.00 3.71 26.00
C ASP A 364 -0.67 4.11 24.66
N GLU A 365 -1.65 5.02 24.69
CA GLU A 365 -2.37 5.53 23.52
C GLU A 365 -1.60 6.63 22.79
N LEU A 366 -0.48 6.25 22.17
CA LEU A 366 0.43 7.19 21.48
C LEU A 366 -0.19 8.01 20.34
N ASN A 367 -1.32 7.57 19.76
CA ASN A 367 -2.01 8.25 18.65
C ASN A 367 -1.06 8.63 17.49
N CYS A 368 -0.13 7.73 17.15
CA CYS A 368 0.98 8.03 16.25
C CYS A 368 0.66 7.88 14.74
N GLY A 369 -0.55 7.47 14.37
CA GLY A 369 -0.93 7.29 12.96
C GLY A 369 -0.31 6.07 12.25
N GLY A 370 0.59 5.32 12.88
CA GLY A 370 1.36 4.24 12.22
C GLY A 370 0.50 3.11 11.62
N CYS A 371 -0.59 2.75 12.31
CA CYS A 371 -1.58 1.77 11.84
C CYS A 371 -2.55 2.35 10.79
N GLY A 372 -2.49 3.65 10.52
CA GLY A 372 -3.37 4.36 9.58
C GLY A 372 -4.65 4.95 10.14
N TYR A 373 -4.79 4.95 11.46
CA TYR A 373 -5.81 5.68 12.20
C TYR A 373 -5.15 6.73 13.08
N ASP A 374 -5.75 7.90 13.19
CA ASP A 374 -5.15 9.04 13.88
C ASP A 374 -5.23 8.85 15.39
N LYS A 375 -6.32 8.23 15.87
CA LYS A 375 -6.50 7.87 17.28
C LYS A 375 -6.45 6.36 17.50
N CYS A 376 -5.86 5.93 18.61
CA CYS A 376 -5.85 4.52 19.02
C CYS A 376 -7.26 3.96 19.19
N GLN A 377 -8.21 4.81 19.59
CA GLN A 377 -9.62 4.45 19.74
C GLN A 377 -10.30 4.17 18.40
N GLU A 378 -9.96 4.91 17.34
CA GLU A 378 -10.44 4.65 15.98
C GLU A 378 -9.90 3.31 15.45
N PHE A 379 -8.61 3.04 15.69
CA PHE A 379 -8.03 1.73 15.37
C PHE A 379 -8.72 0.60 16.14
N ALA A 380 -9.00 0.79 17.43
CA ALA A 380 -9.72 -0.18 18.24
C ALA A 380 -11.14 -0.43 17.72
N ALA A 381 -11.86 0.60 17.29
CA ALA A 381 -13.15 0.46 16.62
C ALA A 381 -13.03 -0.37 15.33
N ALA A 382 -12.01 -0.09 14.51
CA ALA A 382 -11.74 -0.86 13.29
C ALA A 382 -11.38 -2.34 13.57
N LEU A 383 -10.71 -2.64 14.68
CA LEU A 383 -10.45 -4.02 15.12
C LEU A 383 -11.74 -4.75 15.52
N ILE A 384 -12.69 -4.05 16.17
CA ILE A 384 -13.99 -4.63 16.55
C ILE A 384 -14.83 -4.90 15.30
N GLU A 385 -14.73 -4.02 14.31
CA GLU A 385 -15.44 -4.13 13.03
C GLU A 385 -14.78 -5.09 12.03
N GLU A 386 -13.70 -5.78 12.44
CA GLU A 386 -12.94 -6.70 11.58
C GLU A 386 -12.39 -6.04 10.30
N LYS A 387 -12.19 -4.72 10.33
CA LYS A 387 -11.60 -3.92 9.24
C LYS A 387 -10.08 -3.79 9.36
N ALA A 388 -9.52 -4.17 10.51
CA ALA A 388 -8.13 -4.01 10.82
C ALA A 388 -7.58 -5.24 11.55
N GLU A 389 -6.26 -5.41 11.50
CA GLU A 389 -5.55 -6.50 12.17
C GLU A 389 -4.66 -5.96 13.30
N PRO A 390 -4.50 -6.69 14.42
CA PRO A 390 -3.62 -6.29 15.51
C PRO A 390 -2.18 -5.98 15.05
N ALA A 391 -1.69 -6.71 14.05
CA ALA A 391 -0.35 -6.55 13.48
C ALA A 391 -0.11 -5.17 12.85
N MET A 392 -1.16 -4.41 12.54
CA MET A 392 -1.03 -3.03 12.03
C MET A 392 -0.48 -2.07 13.09
N CYS A 393 -0.59 -2.38 14.39
CA CYS A 393 -0.04 -1.55 15.44
C CYS A 393 1.48 -1.73 15.56
N VAL A 394 2.25 -0.86 14.88
CA VAL A 394 3.72 -0.94 14.81
C VAL A 394 4.39 -1.00 16.18
N SER A 395 3.93 -0.19 17.15
CA SER A 395 4.50 -0.17 18.50
C SER A 395 4.26 -1.48 19.24
N TRP A 396 3.06 -2.05 19.11
CA TRP A 396 2.72 -3.33 19.71
C TRP A 396 3.46 -4.47 19.02
N LEU A 397 3.52 -4.48 17.69
CA LEU A 397 4.21 -5.51 16.90
C LEU A 397 5.70 -5.56 17.26
N ARG A 398 6.36 -4.40 17.37
CA ARG A 398 7.75 -4.30 17.83
C ARG A 398 7.94 -4.90 19.23
N LYS A 399 7.08 -4.52 20.18
CA LYS A 399 7.14 -5.02 21.57
C LYS A 399 6.84 -6.52 21.64
N LEU A 400 5.89 -7.01 20.84
CA LEU A 400 5.55 -8.42 20.73
C LEU A 400 6.73 -9.23 20.16
N ALA A 401 7.40 -8.73 19.13
CA ALA A 401 8.58 -9.37 18.55
C ALA A 401 9.73 -9.46 19.56
N GLN A 402 10.03 -8.36 20.28
CA GLN A 402 11.03 -8.34 21.35
C GLN A 402 10.69 -9.33 22.46
N ASN A 403 9.46 -9.29 22.98
CA ASN A 403 9.02 -10.20 24.03
C ASN A 403 9.08 -11.68 23.61
N LYS A 404 8.73 -11.99 22.34
CA LYS A 404 8.85 -13.34 21.80
C LYS A 404 10.30 -13.80 21.73
N ALA A 405 11.21 -12.95 21.25
CA ALA A 405 12.64 -13.24 21.20
C ALA A 405 13.21 -13.49 22.61
N SER A 406 12.96 -12.58 23.56
CA SER A 406 13.42 -12.72 24.95
C SER A 406 12.85 -13.96 25.64
N ALA A 407 11.57 -14.29 25.39
CA ALA A 407 10.96 -15.50 25.96
C ALA A 407 11.61 -16.78 25.42
N LEU A 408 11.93 -16.83 24.11
CA LEU A 408 12.66 -17.95 23.52
C LEU A 408 14.07 -18.07 24.11
N ILE A 409 14.82 -16.96 24.16
CA ILE A 409 16.19 -16.91 24.73
C ILE A 409 16.19 -17.40 26.19
N LYS A 410 15.22 -16.96 27.01
CA LYS A 410 15.10 -17.35 28.42
C LYS A 410 14.70 -18.82 28.62
N ALA A 411 13.95 -19.40 27.68
CA ALA A 411 13.54 -20.81 27.72
C ALA A 411 14.61 -21.77 27.17
N MET A 412 15.66 -21.27 26.50
CA MET A 412 16.69 -22.14 25.91
C MET A 412 17.50 -22.88 26.99
N PRO A 413 17.77 -24.18 26.80
CA PRO A 413 18.56 -24.98 27.75
C PRO A 413 20.07 -24.70 27.66
N SER A 414 20.50 -24.07 26.57
CA SER A 414 21.88 -23.64 26.34
C SER A 414 22.09 -22.20 26.81
N GLY A 415 23.33 -21.84 27.15
CA GLY A 415 23.69 -20.45 27.40
C GLY A 415 23.61 -19.64 26.12
N VAL A 416 22.95 -18.50 26.13
CA VAL A 416 22.85 -17.58 24.99
C VAL A 416 23.34 -16.21 25.41
N VAL A 417 24.16 -15.60 24.56
CA VAL A 417 24.63 -14.22 24.71
C VAL A 417 24.64 -13.54 23.35
N ILE A 418 24.19 -12.29 23.29
CA ILE A 418 24.22 -11.43 22.10
C ILE A 418 25.02 -10.19 22.47
N VAL A 419 25.99 -9.81 21.63
CA VAL A 419 26.87 -8.67 21.85
C VAL A 419 26.89 -7.70 20.66
N ASP A 420 27.20 -6.43 20.96
CA ASP A 420 27.44 -5.37 19.97
C ASP A 420 28.90 -5.36 19.45
N GLU A 421 29.23 -4.42 18.57
CA GLU A 421 30.57 -4.26 17.98
C GLU A 421 31.67 -3.93 19.00
N ASN A 422 31.29 -3.51 20.21
CA ASN A 422 32.19 -3.19 21.32
C ASN A 422 32.23 -4.32 22.37
N LEU A 423 31.71 -5.50 22.03
CA LEU A 423 31.57 -6.64 22.94
C LEU A 423 30.72 -6.33 24.19
N ARG A 424 29.79 -5.37 24.11
CA ARG A 424 28.80 -5.16 25.17
C ARG A 424 27.64 -6.11 24.99
N ILE A 425 27.21 -6.71 26.08
CA ILE A 425 26.07 -7.63 26.11
C ILE A 425 24.79 -6.83 25.85
N ILE A 426 24.13 -7.15 24.75
CA ILE A 426 22.80 -6.64 24.40
C ILE A 426 21.74 -7.47 25.14
N GLU A 427 21.89 -8.80 25.12
CA GLU A 427 20.93 -9.71 25.77
C GLU A 427 21.63 -11.03 26.11
N SER A 428 21.28 -11.64 27.24
CA SER A 428 21.74 -12.99 27.61
C SER A 428 20.68 -13.73 28.42
N ASN A 429 20.86 -15.05 28.59
CA ASN A 429 19.99 -15.85 29.46
C ASN A 429 20.71 -16.35 30.72
N HIS A 430 19.94 -16.85 31.69
CA HIS A 430 20.49 -17.35 32.95
C HIS A 430 21.50 -18.51 32.75
N ARG A 431 21.26 -19.37 31.75
CA ARG A 431 22.19 -20.46 31.41
C ARG A 431 23.56 -19.96 30.98
N PHE A 432 23.63 -18.80 30.31
CA PHE A 432 24.90 -18.17 29.98
C PHE A 432 25.63 -17.72 31.24
N ALA A 433 24.94 -17.06 32.18
CA ALA A 433 25.54 -16.65 33.45
C ALA A 433 26.10 -17.86 34.24
N GLU A 434 25.33 -18.96 34.32
CA GLU A 434 25.78 -20.23 34.95
C GLU A 434 27.04 -20.81 34.29
N LEU A 435 27.12 -20.77 32.94
CA LEU A 435 28.26 -21.31 32.19
C LEU A 435 29.47 -20.37 32.18
N ALA A 436 29.25 -19.05 32.23
CA ALA A 436 30.29 -18.03 32.26
C ALA A 436 31.03 -18.02 33.62
N GLY A 437 30.32 -18.31 34.73
CA GLY A 437 30.92 -18.57 36.03
C GLY A 437 30.45 -17.66 37.18
N ALA A 438 31.06 -17.82 38.35
CA ALA A 438 30.63 -17.19 39.60
C ALA A 438 30.49 -15.65 39.54
N ASP A 439 31.42 -14.96 38.87
CA ASP A 439 31.37 -13.49 38.74
C ASP A 439 30.18 -13.04 37.89
N ALA A 440 29.86 -13.79 36.83
CA ALA A 440 28.69 -13.57 35.99
C ALA A 440 27.38 -13.83 36.76
N CYS A 441 27.36 -14.86 37.62
CA CYS A 441 26.21 -15.15 38.48
C CYS A 441 25.94 -14.01 39.48
N ILE A 442 26.98 -13.43 40.10
CA ILE A 442 26.82 -12.31 41.04
C ILE A 442 26.26 -11.09 40.33
N VAL A 443 26.77 -10.75 39.14
CA VAL A 443 26.25 -9.63 38.34
C VAL A 443 24.82 -9.93 37.87
N SER A 444 24.52 -11.20 37.57
CA SER A 444 23.19 -11.65 37.15
C SER A 444 22.13 -11.54 38.26
N GLU A 445 22.51 -11.51 39.55
CA GLU A 445 21.56 -11.26 40.65
C GLU A 445 21.00 -9.83 40.61
N ALA A 446 21.82 -8.86 40.18
CA ALA A 446 21.41 -7.46 40.03
C ALA A 446 20.86 -7.15 38.62
N ASN A 447 21.37 -7.80 37.58
CA ASN A 447 20.94 -7.66 36.20
C ASN A 447 20.85 -9.03 35.50
N PRO A 448 19.66 -9.67 35.50
CA PRO A 448 19.48 -11.05 35.00
C PRO A 448 19.91 -11.28 33.55
N ASP A 449 19.83 -10.25 32.71
CA ASP A 449 20.14 -10.33 31.28
C ASP A 449 21.57 -9.83 30.97
N LEU A 450 22.34 -9.43 32.01
CA LEU A 450 23.69 -8.85 31.93
C LEU A 450 23.82 -7.66 30.95
N GLU A 451 22.69 -7.02 30.63
CA GLU A 451 22.61 -5.94 29.64
C GLU A 451 23.57 -4.80 29.98
N GLY A 452 24.38 -4.39 28.99
CA GLY A 452 25.37 -3.32 29.10
C GLY A 452 26.71 -3.72 29.73
N ALA A 453 26.86 -4.95 30.23
CA ALA A 453 28.16 -5.45 30.69
C ALA A 453 29.10 -5.73 29.50
N TYR A 454 30.40 -5.53 29.69
CA TYR A 454 31.38 -5.90 28.67
C TYR A 454 31.75 -7.38 28.80
N LEU A 455 31.74 -8.10 27.68
CA LEU A 455 31.94 -9.55 27.61
C LEU A 455 33.35 -9.97 28.08
N ASP A 456 34.36 -9.14 27.84
CA ASP A 456 35.76 -9.34 28.26
C ASP A 456 35.92 -9.44 29.79
N ARG A 457 34.97 -8.87 30.54
CA ARG A 457 34.91 -8.97 32.01
C ARG A 457 34.12 -10.17 32.52
N ILE A 458 33.42 -10.88 31.63
CA ILE A 458 32.49 -11.95 31.99
C ILE A 458 33.05 -13.33 31.60
N ILE A 459 33.77 -13.43 30.47
CA ILE A 459 34.32 -14.69 29.98
C ILE A 459 35.79 -14.57 29.51
N ASP A 460 36.56 -15.64 29.72
CA ASP A 460 37.98 -15.69 29.38
C ASP A 460 38.25 -15.83 27.88
N PHE A 461 37.27 -16.30 27.11
CA PHE A 461 37.39 -16.60 25.66
C PHE A 461 36.72 -15.54 24.78
N HIS A 462 36.63 -14.29 25.26
CA HIS A 462 36.07 -13.17 24.51
C HIS A 462 36.79 -12.90 23.19
N ASP A 463 38.08 -13.25 23.06
CA ASP A 463 38.86 -13.14 21.81
C ASP A 463 38.19 -13.88 20.63
N LEU A 464 37.50 -15.00 20.90
CA LEU A 464 36.77 -15.75 19.87
C LEU A 464 35.59 -14.94 19.32
N PHE A 465 34.91 -14.15 20.18
CA PHE A 465 33.85 -13.24 19.77
C PHE A 465 34.42 -12.06 18.96
N SER A 466 35.51 -11.46 19.43
CA SER A 466 36.19 -10.36 18.71
C SER A 466 36.60 -10.79 17.31
N LYS A 467 37.26 -11.94 17.18
CA LYS A 467 37.68 -12.49 15.89
C LYS A 467 36.51 -12.80 14.97
N ALA A 468 35.45 -13.43 15.48
CA ALA A 468 34.27 -13.74 14.67
C ALA A 468 33.54 -12.48 14.19
N LEU A 469 33.57 -11.40 14.98
CA LEU A 469 32.99 -10.11 14.63
C LEU A 469 33.79 -9.39 13.53
N GLU A 470 35.13 -9.50 13.56
CA GLU A 470 36.03 -8.97 12.51
C GLU A 470 35.94 -9.76 11.20
N GLU A 471 35.90 -11.09 11.27
CA GLU A 471 35.85 -11.98 10.09
C GLU A 471 34.48 -11.93 9.38
N GLY A 472 33.41 -11.53 10.10
CA GLY A 472 32.06 -11.42 9.54
C GLY A 472 31.48 -12.76 9.07
N THR A 473 31.94 -13.86 9.67
CA THR A 473 31.54 -15.24 9.35
C THR A 473 30.07 -15.51 9.72
N GLU A 474 29.34 -16.24 8.88
CA GLU A 474 27.92 -16.57 9.14
C GLU A 474 27.75 -17.44 10.39
N VAL A 475 28.52 -18.54 10.51
CA VAL A 475 28.51 -19.43 11.68
C VAL A 475 29.92 -20.01 11.91
N GLN A 476 30.39 -19.99 13.16
CA GLN A 476 31.60 -20.69 13.60
C GLN A 476 31.28 -21.58 14.81
N ILE A 477 31.80 -22.81 14.82
CA ILE A 477 31.63 -23.74 15.93
C ILE A 477 33.01 -24.08 16.47
N GLN A 478 33.19 -23.93 17.79
CA GLN A 478 34.41 -24.30 18.48
C GLN A 478 34.08 -24.99 19.79
N ASP A 479 34.80 -26.08 20.09
CA ASP A 479 34.69 -26.76 21.38
C ASP A 479 35.77 -26.21 22.32
N ILE A 480 35.35 -25.57 23.40
CA ILE A 480 36.23 -24.95 24.40
C ILE A 480 36.19 -25.74 25.71
N ARG A 481 37.34 -25.86 26.38
CA ARG A 481 37.43 -26.49 27.70
C ARG A 481 37.48 -25.40 28.77
N GLN A 482 36.47 -25.34 29.62
CA GLN A 482 36.40 -24.34 30.70
C GLN A 482 35.97 -25.02 32.01
N ARG A 483 36.76 -24.84 33.08
CA ARG A 483 36.45 -25.30 34.44
C ARG A 483 36.01 -26.78 34.54
N GLY A 484 36.66 -27.66 33.78
CA GLY A 484 36.35 -29.10 33.77
C GLY A 484 35.14 -29.51 32.92
N LYS A 485 34.53 -28.57 32.20
CA LYS A 485 33.45 -28.81 31.24
C LYS A 485 33.93 -28.60 29.81
N ILE A 486 33.33 -29.32 28.87
CA ILE A 486 33.50 -29.12 27.43
C ILE A 486 32.26 -28.35 26.94
N ILE A 487 32.47 -27.08 26.60
CA ILE A 487 31.42 -26.20 26.10
C ILE A 487 31.57 -26.11 24.59
N ARG A 488 30.53 -26.46 23.85
CA ARG A 488 30.41 -26.14 22.43
C ARG A 488 29.93 -24.71 22.29
N LEU A 489 30.80 -23.85 21.78
CA LEU A 489 30.51 -22.46 21.44
C LEU A 489 30.13 -22.38 19.96
N THR A 490 28.89 -21.94 19.68
CA THR A 490 28.42 -21.62 18.34
C THR A 490 28.26 -20.11 18.22
N LEU A 491 29.12 -19.47 17.43
CA LEU A 491 29.05 -18.05 17.12
C LEU A 491 28.32 -17.87 15.79
N PHE A 492 27.39 -16.92 15.73
CA PHE A 492 26.62 -16.63 14.52
C PHE A 492 26.38 -15.13 14.37
N SER A 493 26.51 -14.61 13.14
CA SER A 493 26.30 -13.19 12.88
C SER A 493 24.80 -12.89 12.69
N ILE A 494 24.27 -11.95 13.47
CA ILE A 494 22.90 -11.42 13.32
C ILE A 494 22.92 -10.24 12.34
N GLN A 495 23.91 -9.37 12.49
CA GLN A 495 24.19 -8.27 11.57
C GLN A 495 25.70 -8.23 11.36
N LYS A 496 26.13 -8.38 10.10
CA LYS A 496 27.54 -8.48 9.74
C LYS A 496 28.35 -7.32 10.35
N ASN A 497 29.39 -7.67 11.11
CA ASN A 497 30.32 -6.76 11.81
C ASN A 497 29.71 -5.85 12.89
N HIS A 498 28.44 -6.02 13.26
CA HIS A 498 27.76 -5.17 14.26
C HIS A 498 27.17 -5.98 15.40
N ILE A 499 26.51 -7.10 15.11
CA ILE A 499 25.82 -7.91 16.12
C ILE A 499 26.19 -9.37 15.95
N LEU A 500 26.70 -9.96 17.02
CA LEU A 500 27.13 -11.36 17.08
C LEU A 500 26.39 -12.08 18.22
N GLY A 501 25.84 -13.25 17.91
CA GLY A 501 25.27 -14.16 18.90
C GLY A 501 26.21 -15.31 19.21
N GLY A 502 26.18 -15.79 20.45
CA GLY A 502 26.92 -16.96 20.93
C GLY A 502 25.99 -17.92 21.68
N ILE A 503 26.06 -19.19 21.33
CA ILE A 503 25.38 -20.29 22.05
C ILE A 503 26.42 -21.18 22.70
N LEU A 504 26.31 -21.38 24.00
CA LEU A 504 27.18 -22.20 24.82
C LEU A 504 26.41 -23.45 25.26
N GLN A 505 26.87 -24.62 24.83
CA GLN A 505 26.25 -25.89 25.19
C GLN A 505 27.23 -26.79 25.93
N ASP A 506 26.88 -27.22 27.14
CA ASP A 506 27.65 -28.23 27.89
C ASP A 506 27.48 -29.60 27.22
N ILE A 507 28.56 -30.13 26.65
CA ILE A 507 28.61 -31.43 25.96
C ILE A 507 29.53 -32.42 26.68
N THR A 508 29.83 -32.17 27.96
CA THR A 508 30.81 -32.93 28.73
C THR A 508 30.46 -34.43 28.80
N GLU A 509 29.23 -34.80 29.15
CA GLU A 509 28.80 -36.20 29.25
C GLU A 509 28.86 -36.98 27.91
N PRO A 510 28.28 -36.48 26.80
CA PRO A 510 28.34 -37.15 25.50
C PRO A 510 29.79 -37.37 25.00
N VAL A 511 30.66 -36.37 25.20
CA VAL A 511 32.05 -36.43 24.72
C VAL A 511 32.88 -37.43 25.53
N ILE A 512 32.73 -37.46 26.86
CA ILE A 512 33.43 -38.42 27.72
C ILE A 512 33.05 -39.87 27.37
N GLN A 513 31.77 -40.14 27.09
CA GLN A 513 31.35 -41.49 26.67
C GLN A 513 32.00 -41.89 25.34
N GLN A 514 32.10 -40.96 24.39
CA GLN A 514 32.72 -41.21 23.09
C GLN A 514 34.23 -41.46 23.22
N GLU A 515 34.96 -40.68 24.03
CA GLU A 515 36.38 -40.90 24.33
C GLU A 515 36.60 -42.28 24.99
N GLN A 516 35.78 -42.67 25.98
CA GLN A 516 35.87 -43.98 26.63
C GLN A 516 35.60 -45.15 25.67
N ILE A 517 34.65 -45.01 24.73
CA ILE A 517 34.37 -46.02 23.70
C ILE A 517 35.57 -46.16 22.77
N ILE A 518 36.19 -45.05 22.35
CA ILE A 518 37.38 -45.05 21.49
C ILE A 518 38.59 -45.68 22.21
N GLU A 519 38.81 -45.37 23.49
CA GLU A 519 39.86 -46.00 24.28
C GLU A 519 39.68 -47.51 24.38
N LYS A 520 38.47 -47.98 24.72
CA LYS A 520 38.16 -49.43 24.77
C LYS A 520 38.35 -50.10 23.40
N ALA A 521 37.94 -49.46 22.32
CA ALA A 521 38.15 -50.00 20.97
C ALA A 521 39.64 -50.12 20.62
N ASN A 522 40.45 -49.11 20.96
CA ASN A 522 41.90 -49.12 20.75
C ASN A 522 42.62 -50.16 21.62
N GLU A 523 42.13 -50.42 22.84
CA GLU A 523 42.64 -51.49 23.70
C GLU A 523 42.36 -52.87 23.10
N VAL A 524 41.15 -53.10 22.58
CA VAL A 524 40.77 -54.34 21.89
C VAL A 524 41.59 -54.54 20.61
N MET A 525 41.81 -53.49 19.81
CA MET A 525 42.67 -53.57 18.63
C MET A 525 44.10 -53.98 18.99
N ARG A 526 44.68 -53.40 20.04
CA ARG A 526 46.02 -53.78 20.53
C ARG A 526 46.10 -55.25 20.94
N LYS A 527 45.08 -55.75 21.66
CA LYS A 527 44.98 -57.16 22.07
C LYS A 527 44.87 -58.12 20.88
N ASN A 528 44.08 -57.77 19.86
CA ASN A 528 43.97 -58.57 18.64
C ASN A 528 45.30 -58.60 17.88
N LEU A 529 46.00 -57.46 17.79
CA LEU A 529 47.29 -57.38 17.10
C LEU A 529 48.36 -58.23 17.80
N SER A 530 48.42 -58.24 19.14
CA SER A 530 49.35 -59.11 19.88
C SER A 530 49.00 -60.59 19.71
N THR A 531 47.70 -60.92 19.67
CA THR A 531 47.23 -62.29 19.46
C THR A 531 47.60 -62.79 18.07
N VAL A 532 47.43 -61.95 17.03
CA VAL A 532 47.84 -62.28 15.66
C VAL A 532 49.36 -62.47 15.56
N GLN A 533 50.15 -61.64 16.24
CA GLN A 533 51.61 -61.81 16.31
C GLN A 533 52.01 -63.12 17.00
N GLN A 534 51.33 -63.53 18.08
CA GLN A 534 51.54 -64.83 18.72
C GLN A 534 51.15 -66.00 17.82
N ILE A 535 50.03 -65.91 17.09
CA ILE A 535 49.63 -66.94 16.13
C ILE A 535 50.65 -67.05 14.99
N ALA A 536 51.12 -65.93 14.46
CA ALA A 536 52.15 -65.91 13.41
C ALA A 536 53.48 -66.52 13.90
N PHE A 537 53.88 -66.25 15.15
CA PHE A 537 55.04 -66.86 15.78
C PHE A 537 54.89 -68.39 15.91
N LEU A 538 53.76 -68.85 16.46
CA LEU A 538 53.48 -70.29 16.64
C LEU A 538 53.31 -71.06 15.32
N LEU A 539 52.77 -70.42 14.29
CA LEU A 539 52.68 -70.99 12.95
C LEU A 539 54.06 -71.08 12.28
N GLY A 540 54.90 -70.06 12.44
CA GLY A 540 56.28 -70.07 11.96
C GLY A 540 57.11 -71.18 12.61
N GLU A 541 56.96 -71.38 13.92
CA GLU A 541 57.62 -72.46 14.67
C GLU A 541 57.19 -73.85 14.17
N ASN A 542 55.88 -74.10 14.04
CA ASN A 542 55.37 -75.37 13.50
C ASN A 542 55.81 -75.65 12.06
N ALA A 543 55.89 -74.62 11.22
CA ALA A 543 56.35 -74.78 9.84
C ALA A 543 57.82 -75.17 9.77
N ALA A 544 58.67 -74.53 10.60
CA ALA A 544 60.09 -74.86 10.72
C ALA A 544 60.30 -76.30 11.23
N ASP A 545 59.56 -76.71 12.27
CA ASP A 545 59.64 -78.07 12.80
C ASP A 545 59.19 -79.11 11.76
N SER A 546 58.11 -78.81 11.02
CA SER A 546 57.62 -79.68 9.93
C SER A 546 58.63 -79.80 8.80
N GLU A 547 59.32 -78.72 8.43
CA GLU A 547 60.38 -78.74 7.41
C GLU A 547 61.59 -79.58 7.85
N VAL A 548 62.01 -79.46 9.11
CA VAL A 548 63.09 -80.27 9.69
C VAL A 548 62.73 -81.76 9.67
N LEU A 549 61.49 -82.10 10.05
CA LEU A 549 60.96 -83.47 10.02
C LEU A 549 60.84 -84.02 8.59
N LEU A 550 60.33 -83.23 7.65
CA LEU A 550 60.23 -83.64 6.25
C LEU A 550 61.61 -83.79 5.61
N SER A 551 62.57 -82.90 5.88
CA SER A 551 63.93 -83.02 5.33
C SER A 551 64.67 -84.24 5.88
N SER A 552 64.43 -84.61 7.14
CA SER A 552 65.02 -85.82 7.75
C SER A 552 64.39 -87.10 7.19
N ILE A 553 63.09 -87.11 6.89
CA ILE A 553 62.42 -88.20 6.16
C ILE A 553 63.00 -88.33 4.74
N VAL A 554 63.11 -87.22 3.99
CA VAL A 554 63.68 -87.23 2.62
C VAL A 554 65.13 -87.73 2.62
N LYS A 555 65.96 -87.33 3.59
CA LYS A 555 67.33 -87.85 3.74
C LYS A 555 67.38 -89.35 4.08
N SER A 556 66.36 -89.87 4.75
CA SER A 556 66.28 -91.29 5.13
C SER A 556 65.83 -92.19 3.98
N PHE A 557 65.00 -91.68 3.05
CA PHE A 557 64.54 -92.41 1.87
C PHE A 557 65.36 -92.13 0.58
N GLY A 558 66.22 -91.12 0.59
CA GLY A 558 67.05 -90.70 -0.56
C GLY A 558 68.36 -91.47 -0.79
N LYS A 559 68.57 -92.62 -0.14
CA LYS A 559 69.71 -93.53 -0.41
C LYS A 559 69.23 -94.93 -0.78
N LYS A 560 68.87 -95.08 -2.05
CA LYS A 560 68.88 -96.34 -2.82
C LYS A 560 69.07 -95.98 -4.29
N ASP A 561 70.31 -95.63 -4.62
CA ASP A 561 71.15 -96.26 -5.64
C ASP A 561 72.39 -95.41 -5.90
#